data_AF-A0A497LAQ7-F1
#
_entry.id   AF-A0A497LAQ7-F1
#
_cell.length_a   1.000
_cell.length_b   1.000
_cell.length_c   1.000
_cell.angle_alpha   90.00
_cell.angle_beta   90.00
_cell.angle_gamma   90.00
#
_symmetry.space_group_name_H-M   'P 1'
#
loop_
_entity.id
_entity.type
_entity.pdbx_description
1 polymer ?
#
loop_
_entity_poly.entity_id
_entity_poly.type
_entity_poly.pdbx_seq_one_letter_code
_entity_poly.pdbx_strand_id
1 'polypeptide(L)'
;MTLLVLAIVLMMMGMRYMLQGDEVVSTAMLAAAMALTIASWLTSRSVAAVRETPIIRMFEVSTELTCSSCGFKEVRAFRRGDYVFKPAGACPRCGGERFITAIFREEGSTPT
;
A
#
# COMPACT_ATOMS: atom_id res chain seq x y z
N MET A 1 6.57 11.80 -21.08
CA MET A 1 6.30 12.63 -22.27
C MET A 1 7.54 13.37 -22.77
N THR A 2 8.35 13.97 -21.90
CA THR A 2 9.60 14.66 -22.28
C THR A 2 10.62 13.79 -23.02
N LEU A 3 10.81 12.53 -22.59
CA LEU A 3 11.73 11.58 -23.23
C LEU A 3 11.30 11.15 -24.65
N LEU A 4 9.99 11.10 -24.91
CA LEU A 4 9.45 10.75 -26.24
C LEU A 4 9.68 11.88 -27.23
N VAL A 5 9.51 13.14 -26.80
CA VAL A 5 9.81 14.32 -27.63
C VAL A 5 11.30 14.36 -27.97
N LEU A 6 12.18 14.09 -27.00
CA LEU A 6 13.63 14.03 -27.23
C LEU A 6 14.03 12.93 -28.23
N ALA A 7 13.44 11.73 -28.13
CA ALA A 7 13.69 10.64 -29.06
C ALA A 7 13.27 11.00 -30.50
N ILE A 8 12.12 11.65 -30.65
CA ILE A 8 11.61 12.12 -31.95
C ILE A 8 12.54 13.18 -32.57
N VAL A 9 13.08 14.10 -31.76
CA VAL A 9 14.04 15.11 -32.23
C VAL A 9 15.37 14.49 -32.67
N LEU A 10 15.92 13.55 -31.90
CA LEU A 10 17.15 12.84 -32.26
C LEU A 10 16.98 12.02 -33.54
N MET A 11 15.82 11.40 -33.73
CA MET A 11 15.49 10.66 -34.96
C MET A 11 15.41 11.59 -36.18
N MET A 12 14.80 12.77 -36.04
CA MET A 12 14.80 13.78 -37.10
C MET A 12 16.20 14.29 -37.42
N MET A 13 17.06 14.52 -36.43
CA MET A 13 18.46 14.91 -36.65
C MET A 13 19.25 13.80 -37.35
N GLY A 14 19.14 12.54 -36.91
CA GLY A 14 19.79 11.40 -37.55
C GLY A 14 19.41 11.24 -39.03
N MET A 15 18.16 11.52 -39.38
CA MET A 15 17.68 11.52 -40.77
C MET A 15 18.29 12.65 -41.60
N ARG A 16 18.54 13.83 -41.01
CA ARG A 16 19.23 14.94 -41.69
C ARG A 16 20.70 14.61 -41.95
N TYR A 17 21.40 14.02 -40.98
CA TYR A 17 22.80 13.62 -41.14
C TYR A 17 22.98 12.46 -42.12
N MET A 18 22.00 11.55 -42.23
CA MET A 18 21.99 10.51 -43.27
C MET A 18 22.00 11.11 -44.69
N LEU A 19 21.27 12.22 -44.90
CA LEU A 19 21.26 12.92 -46.18
C LEU A 19 22.56 13.69 -46.47
N GLN A 20 23.36 13.99 -45.43
CA GLN A 20 24.69 14.59 -45.55
C GLN A 20 25.81 13.55 -45.77
N GLY A 21 25.49 12.25 -45.73
CA GLY A 21 26.46 11.16 -45.94
C GLY A 21 27.35 10.85 -44.73
N ASP A 22 27.04 11.39 -43.55
CA ASP A 22 27.75 11.04 -42.32
C ASP A 22 27.09 9.83 -41.65
N GLU A 23 27.56 8.65 -42.04
CA GLU A 23 27.04 7.35 -41.57
C GLU A 23 27.28 7.14 -40.07
N VAL A 24 28.37 7.67 -39.52
CA VAL A 24 28.75 7.49 -38.11
C VAL A 24 27.81 8.29 -37.21
N VAL A 25 27.55 9.55 -37.54
CA VAL A 25 26.64 10.40 -36.77
C VAL A 25 25.20 9.89 -36.88
N SER A 26 24.79 9.44 -38.07
CA SER A 26 23.44 8.90 -38.27
C SER A 26 23.19 7.62 -37.45
N THR A 27 24.11 6.66 -37.50
CA THR A 27 24.01 5.41 -36.74
C THR A 27 24.03 5.64 -35.23
N ALA A 28 24.86 6.57 -34.75
CA ALA A 28 24.92 6.94 -33.34
C ALA A 28 23.59 7.56 -32.83
N MET A 29 22.97 8.45 -33.61
CA MET A 29 21.70 9.09 -33.26
C MET A 29 20.54 8.09 -33.19
N LEU A 30 20.48 7.13 -34.12
CA LEU A 30 19.46 6.07 -34.11
C LEU A 30 19.63 5.13 -32.92
N ALA A 31 20.86 4.74 -32.59
CA ALA A 31 21.16 3.91 -31.42
C ALA A 31 20.76 4.61 -30.11
N ALA A 32 21.02 5.91 -30.01
CA ALA A 32 20.62 6.72 -28.84
C ALA A 32 19.10 6.80 -28.68
N ALA A 33 18.35 7.00 -29.77
CA ALA A 33 16.89 7.00 -29.74
C ALA A 33 16.32 5.64 -29.27
N MET A 34 16.88 4.53 -29.78
CA MET A 34 16.48 3.19 -29.37
C MET A 34 16.76 2.94 -27.88
N ALA A 35 17.95 3.32 -27.39
CA ALA A 35 18.30 3.19 -25.97
C ALA A 35 17.34 3.97 -25.05
N LEU A 36 16.94 5.19 -25.44
CA LEU A 36 16.00 6.02 -24.67
C LEU A 36 14.60 5.41 -24.60
N THR A 37 14.11 4.80 -25.69
CA THR A 37 12.80 4.12 -25.67
C THR A 37 12.81 2.89 -24.75
N ILE A 38 13.89 2.10 -24.75
CA ILE A 38 14.05 0.94 -23.87
C ILE A 38 14.14 1.39 -22.41
N ALA A 39 14.91 2.43 -22.11
CA ALA A 39 15.02 2.98 -20.76
C ALA A 39 13.66 3.54 -20.25
N SER A 40 12.90 4.22 -21.12
CA SER A 40 11.55 4.69 -20.79
C SER A 40 10.59 3.53 -20.52
N TRP A 41 10.69 2.43 -21.25
CA TRP A 41 9.85 1.25 -21.03
C TRP A 41 10.20 0.57 -19.70
N LEU A 42 11.48 0.37 -19.41
CA LEU A 42 11.93 -0.26 -18.16
C LEU A 42 11.53 0.55 -16.92
N THR A 43 11.66 1.87 -16.96
CA THR A 43 11.28 2.76 -15.85
C THR A 43 9.76 2.83 -15.66
N SER A 44 8.97 2.78 -16.73
CA SER A 44 7.50 2.73 -16.61
C SER A 44 7.02 1.47 -15.88
N ARG A 45 7.72 0.34 -16.08
CA ARG A 45 7.39 -0.95 -15.48
C ARG A 45 7.76 -0.99 -14.00
N SER A 46 8.89 -0.39 -13.59
CA SER A 46 9.28 -0.30 -12.19
C SER A 46 8.37 0.64 -11.40
N VAL A 47 7.94 1.77 -11.97
CA VAL A 47 6.99 2.68 -11.33
C VAL A 47 5.61 2.04 -11.16
N ALA A 48 5.15 1.26 -12.14
CA ALA A 48 3.88 0.52 -12.02
C ALA A 48 3.95 -0.50 -10.87
N ALA A 49 5.06 -1.23 -10.74
CA ALA A 49 5.23 -2.22 -9.67
C ALA A 49 5.30 -1.59 -8.26
N VAL A 50 5.82 -0.37 -8.12
CA VAL A 50 5.89 0.33 -6.82
C VAL A 50 4.53 0.90 -6.38
N ARG A 51 3.60 1.13 -7.31
CA ARG A 51 2.27 1.70 -7.00
C ARG A 51 1.32 0.71 -6.32
N GLU A 52 1.67 -0.57 -6.28
CA GLU A 52 0.84 -1.62 -5.68
C GLU A 52 1.35 -2.04 -4.30
N THR A 53 1.72 -1.09 -3.43
CA THR A 53 1.80 -1.40 -2.00
C THR A 53 0.40 -1.28 -1.42
N PRO A 54 -0.32 -2.41 -1.17
CA PRO A 54 -1.60 -2.34 -0.50
C PRO A 54 -1.36 -1.77 0.90
N ILE A 55 -2.03 -0.66 1.22
CA ILE A 55 -2.05 -0.13 2.58
C ILE A 55 -2.82 -1.15 3.43
N ILE A 56 -2.10 -2.04 4.10
CA ILE A 56 -2.67 -2.93 5.11
C ILE A 56 -3.08 -2.02 6.28
N ARG A 57 -4.34 -1.62 6.31
CA ARG A 57 -4.89 -0.84 7.42
C ARG A 57 -5.02 -1.78 8.62
N MET A 58 -4.13 -1.61 9.60
CA MET A 58 -4.29 -2.23 10.91
C MET A 58 -5.50 -1.58 11.59
N PHE A 59 -6.58 -2.31 11.76
CA PHE A 59 -7.73 -1.82 12.52
C PHE A 59 -7.55 -2.18 14.00
N GLU A 60 -7.78 -1.20 14.87
CA GLU A 60 -7.84 -1.46 16.31
C GLU A 60 -9.17 -2.18 16.63
N VAL A 61 -9.07 -3.35 17.26
CA VAL A 61 -10.23 -4.17 17.64
C VAL A 61 -10.34 -4.14 19.16
N SER A 62 -11.54 -3.83 19.64
CA SER A 62 -11.87 -3.74 21.05
C SER A 62 -12.71 -4.94 21.48
N THR A 63 -12.60 -5.31 22.75
CA THR A 63 -13.36 -6.38 23.40
C THR A 63 -14.11 -5.81 24.58
N GLU A 64 -15.43 -6.05 24.65
CA GLU A 64 -16.28 -5.67 25.77
C GLU A 64 -16.50 -6.87 26.67
N LEU A 65 -16.29 -6.65 27.97
CA LEU A 65 -16.51 -7.60 29.04
C LEU A 65 -17.69 -7.13 29.88
N THR A 66 -18.68 -8.00 30.10
CA THR A 66 -19.84 -7.71 30.93
C THR A 66 -19.94 -8.71 32.09
N CYS A 67 -20.25 -8.21 33.28
CA CYS A 67 -20.60 -9.04 34.43
C CYS A 67 -22.08 -9.42 34.40
N SER A 68 -22.38 -10.71 34.55
CA SER A 68 -23.76 -11.21 34.59
C SER A 68 -24.50 -10.82 35.88
N SER A 69 -23.79 -10.63 37.00
CA SER A 69 -24.41 -10.36 38.30
C SER A 69 -24.76 -8.88 38.53
N CYS A 70 -23.91 -7.95 38.09
CA CYS A 70 -24.09 -6.51 38.37
C CYS A 70 -24.14 -5.62 37.12
N GLY A 71 -24.00 -6.19 35.92
CA GLY A 71 -24.01 -5.43 34.66
C GLY A 71 -22.79 -4.55 34.43
N PHE A 72 -21.71 -4.72 35.20
CA PHE A 72 -20.47 -3.95 35.00
C PHE A 72 -19.86 -4.25 33.63
N LYS A 73 -19.57 -3.19 32.86
CA LYS A 73 -18.99 -3.24 31.52
C LYS A 73 -17.58 -2.67 31.51
N GLU A 74 -16.68 -3.34 30.80
CA GLU A 74 -15.29 -2.94 30.63
C GLU A 74 -14.86 -3.17 29.18
N VAL A 75 -14.26 -2.17 28.54
CA VAL A 75 -13.73 -2.28 27.18
C VAL A 75 -12.20 -2.32 27.23
N ARG A 76 -11.59 -3.29 26.55
CA ARG A 76 -10.13 -3.42 26.42
C ARG A 76 -9.72 -3.80 25.02
N ALA A 77 -8.46 -3.52 24.66
CA ALA A 77 -7.87 -3.98 23.40
C ALA A 77 -7.95 -5.52 23.26
N PHE A 78 -8.27 -5.96 22.04
CA PHE A 78 -8.36 -7.37 21.71
C PHE A 78 -7.03 -8.09 21.94
N ARG A 79 -7.10 -9.25 22.60
CA ARG A 79 -5.95 -10.15 22.76
C ARG A 79 -6.22 -11.44 21.99
N ARG A 80 -5.15 -12.01 21.43
CA ARG A 80 -5.23 -13.30 20.72
C ARG A 80 -5.82 -14.36 21.66
N GLY A 81 -6.86 -15.04 21.20
CA GLY A 81 -7.59 -16.05 21.98
C GLY A 81 -8.80 -15.51 22.75
N ASP A 82 -9.18 -14.24 22.57
CA ASP A 82 -10.48 -13.73 23.03
C ASP A 82 -11.59 -14.18 22.06
N TYR A 83 -12.71 -14.67 22.62
CA TYR A 83 -13.90 -15.09 21.90
C TYR A 83 -15.14 -14.70 22.69
N VAL A 84 -16.28 -14.52 22.00
CA VAL A 84 -17.55 -14.16 22.63
C VAL A 84 -18.00 -15.28 23.57
N PHE A 85 -18.47 -14.92 24.76
CA PHE A 85 -18.77 -15.79 25.91
C PHE A 85 -17.57 -16.45 26.61
N LYS A 86 -16.34 -15.99 26.35
CA LYS A 86 -15.18 -16.43 27.14
C LYS A 86 -15.28 -15.91 28.59
N PRO A 87 -15.09 -16.75 29.62
CA PRO A 87 -15.01 -16.31 31.01
C PRO A 87 -13.74 -15.47 31.23
N ALA A 88 -13.90 -14.33 31.90
CA ALA A 88 -12.88 -13.30 32.06
C ALA A 88 -12.62 -12.94 33.53
N GLY A 89 -12.71 -13.95 34.40
CA GLY A 89 -12.41 -13.85 35.82
C GLY A 89 -13.47 -13.09 36.64
N ALA A 90 -13.15 -12.86 37.91
CA ALA A 90 -14.06 -12.26 38.89
C ALA A 90 -14.24 -10.76 38.67
N CYS A 91 -15.45 -10.25 38.86
CA CYS A 91 -15.80 -8.84 38.76
C CYS A 91 -15.15 -8.02 39.88
N PRO A 92 -14.49 -6.89 39.57
CA PRO A 92 -13.89 -6.03 40.59
C PRO A 92 -14.94 -5.34 41.50
N ARG A 93 -16.21 -5.28 41.06
CA ARG A 93 -17.29 -4.62 41.79
C ARG A 93 -18.08 -5.56 42.71
N CYS A 94 -18.32 -6.80 42.28
CA CYS A 94 -19.21 -7.73 43.00
C CYS A 94 -18.65 -9.15 43.19
N GLY A 95 -17.48 -9.46 42.65
CA GLY A 95 -16.90 -10.82 42.70
C GLY A 95 -17.54 -11.85 41.76
N GLY A 96 -18.66 -11.53 41.08
CA GLY A 96 -19.31 -12.42 40.13
C GLY A 96 -18.51 -12.68 38.85
N GLU A 97 -18.92 -13.66 38.05
CA GLU A 97 -18.24 -13.98 36.79
C GLU A 97 -18.47 -12.92 35.71
N ARG A 98 -17.42 -12.64 34.94
CA ARG A 98 -17.45 -11.76 33.76
C ARG A 98 -17.26 -12.57 32.50
N PHE A 99 -17.91 -12.14 31.42
CA PHE A 99 -17.77 -12.77 30.11
C PHE A 99 -17.55 -11.74 29.03
N ILE A 100 -16.83 -12.11 27.98
CA ILE A 100 -16.69 -11.27 26.78
C ILE A 100 -18.02 -11.26 26.04
N THR A 101 -18.70 -10.12 25.95
CA THR A 101 -20.02 -10.01 25.30
C THR A 101 -19.93 -9.55 23.86
N ALA A 102 -18.91 -8.75 23.51
CA ALA A 102 -18.72 -8.27 22.16
C ALA A 102 -17.25 -8.13 21.81
N ILE A 103 -16.94 -8.35 20.53
CA ILE A 103 -15.65 -8.05 19.91
C ILE A 103 -15.99 -7.20 18.70
N PHE A 104 -15.57 -5.95 18.70
CA PHE A 104 -16.03 -4.97 17.72
C PHE A 104 -14.91 -4.00 17.34
N ARG A 105 -15.16 -3.30 16.23
CA ARG A 105 -14.34 -2.19 15.77
C ARG A 105 -15.09 -0.91 16.08
N GLU A 106 -14.42 0.07 16.67
CA GLU A 106 -15.00 1.39 16.89
C GLU A 106 -15.09 2.17 15.57
N GLU A 107 -16.30 2.61 15.24
CA GLU A 107 -16.57 3.54 14.13
C GLU A 107 -15.96 4.90 14.48
N GLY A 108 -14.72 5.14 14.05
CA GLY A 108 -13.98 6.36 14.38
C GLY A 108 -12.51 6.13 14.74
N SER A 109 -12.10 4.86 14.91
CA SER A 109 -10.68 4.51 14.98
C SER A 109 -10.01 4.85 13.65
N THR A 110 -9.39 6.03 13.60
CA THR A 110 -8.53 6.42 12.48
C THR A 110 -7.35 5.46 12.50
N PRO A 111 -7.05 4.76 11.38
CA PRO A 111 -5.85 3.95 11.32
C PRO A 111 -4.64 4.88 11.50
N THR A 112 -3.88 4.67 12.58
CA THR A 112 -2.61 5.35 12.86
C THR A 112 -1.48 4.82 11.99
#